data_AF-A0A9X1RDF1-F1
#
_entry.id   AF-A0A9X1RDF1-F1
#
_cell.length_a   1.000
_cell.length_b   1.000
_cell.length_c   1.000
_cell.angle_alpha   90.00
_cell.angle_beta   90.00
_cell.angle_gamma   90.00
#
_symmetry.space_group_name_H-M   'P 1'
#
loop_
_entity.id
_entity.type
_entity.pdbx_description
1 polymer ?
#
loop_
_entity_poly.entity_id
_entity_poly.type
_entity_poly.pdbx_seq_one_letter_code
_entity_poly.pdbx_strand_id
1 'polypeptide(L)'
;MKRVILTSPSGVGLTYADRADMVVPLIFRFVWGPLPTSHHLGEYLTGGYFRGDPEVRWSDLVARSPKSGLAHKELGLVWFCEAYGVEEIELWFDPSPSN
;
A
#
# COMPACT_ATOMS: atom_id res chain seq x y z
N MET A 1 11.51 -14.21 -7.50
CA MET A 1 11.16 -12.82 -7.77
C MET A 1 10.01 -12.43 -6.89
N LYS A 2 10.27 -11.60 -5.87
CA LYS A 2 9.21 -11.07 -5.00
C LYS A 2 8.73 -9.73 -5.55
N ARG A 3 7.45 -9.65 -5.92
CA ARG A 3 6.84 -8.46 -6.51
C ARG A 3 5.80 -7.85 -5.58
N VAL A 4 5.82 -6.52 -5.51
CA VAL A 4 4.80 -5.72 -4.82
C VAL A 4 4.05 -4.86 -5.82
N ILE A 5 2.73 -4.78 -5.68
CA ILE A 5 1.90 -3.80 -6.40
C ILE A 5 1.42 -2.73 -5.43
N LEU A 6 1.66 -1.46 -5.75
CA LEU A 6 1.01 -0.32 -5.14
C LEU A 6 -0.21 0.07 -5.97
N THR A 7 -1.36 0.24 -5.32
CA THR A 7 -2.60 0.48 -6.06
C THR A 7 -3.60 1.37 -5.33
N SER A 8 -4.62 1.89 -6.01
CA SER A 8 -5.78 2.57 -5.42
C SER A 8 -6.73 1.57 -4.76
N PRO A 9 -7.75 2.03 -4.01
CA PRO A 9 -8.77 1.14 -3.46
C PRO A 9 -9.53 0.32 -4.53
N SER A 10 -9.56 0.79 -5.79
CA SER A 10 -10.12 0.04 -6.94
C SER A 10 -9.31 -1.21 -7.30
N GLY A 11 -8.00 -1.23 -7.02
CA GLY A 11 -7.12 -2.38 -7.32
C GLY A 11 -7.05 -3.44 -6.23
N VAL A 12 -7.87 -3.36 -5.16
CA VAL A 12 -7.94 -4.40 -4.12
C VAL A 12 -8.29 -5.78 -4.70
N GLY A 13 -8.94 -5.84 -5.86
CA GLY A 13 -9.18 -7.07 -6.62
C GLY A 13 -7.90 -7.82 -7.03
N LEU A 14 -6.77 -7.12 -7.17
CA LEU A 14 -5.48 -7.73 -7.53
C LEU A 14 -4.95 -8.68 -6.46
N THR A 15 -5.31 -8.45 -5.19
CA THR A 15 -4.95 -9.31 -4.05
C THR A 15 -5.47 -10.74 -4.24
N TYR A 16 -6.60 -10.91 -4.94
CA TYR A 16 -7.24 -12.21 -5.14
C TYR A 16 -6.80 -12.93 -6.42
N ALA A 17 -6.08 -12.23 -7.31
CA ALA A 17 -5.71 -12.73 -8.63
C ALA A 17 -4.30 -13.34 -8.69
N ASP A 18 -3.64 -13.53 -7.53
CA ASP A 18 -2.26 -14.04 -7.39
C ASP A 18 -1.26 -13.33 -8.31
N ARG A 19 -1.48 -12.01 -8.50
CA ARG A 19 -0.66 -11.20 -9.41
C ARG A 19 0.59 -10.65 -8.74
N ALA A 20 0.73 -10.70 -7.42
CA ALA A 20 1.90 -10.24 -6.71
C ALA A 20 2.02 -10.92 -5.34
N ASP A 21 3.22 -10.99 -4.80
CA ASP A 21 3.47 -11.47 -3.42
C ASP A 21 2.81 -10.54 -2.39
N MET A 22 2.63 -9.27 -2.74
CA MET A 22 1.93 -8.29 -1.92
C MET A 22 1.23 -7.23 -2.78
N VAL A 23 0.02 -6.87 -2.37
CA VAL A 23 -0.74 -5.75 -2.92
C VAL A 23 -0.99 -4.77 -1.80
N VAL A 24 -0.46 -3.56 -1.92
CA VAL A 24 -0.62 -2.48 -0.94
C VAL A 24 -1.57 -1.43 -1.52
N PRO A 25 -2.82 -1.38 -1.05
CA PRO A 25 -3.72 -0.31 -1.44
C PRO A 25 -3.27 0.99 -0.77
N LEU A 26 -3.27 2.09 -1.51
CA LEU A 26 -3.19 3.44 -1.00
C LEU A 26 -4.62 3.88 -0.68
N ILE A 27 -4.89 4.25 0.57
CA ILE A 27 -6.22 4.71 1.00
C ILE A 27 -6.64 6.04 0.36
N PHE A 28 -5.71 6.72 -0.29
CA PHE A 28 -5.96 7.98 -0.95
C PHE A 28 -6.79 7.78 -2.21
N ARG A 29 -7.89 8.52 -2.31
CA ARG A 29 -8.65 8.62 -3.56
C ARG A 29 -7.98 9.65 -4.46
N PHE A 30 -7.54 9.20 -5.62
CA PHE A 30 -7.09 10.07 -6.70
C PHE A 30 -8.31 10.51 -7.51
N VAL A 31 -8.98 11.55 -7.02
CA VAL A 31 -10.20 12.16 -7.61
C VAL A 31 -9.88 13.52 -8.22
N TRP A 32 -10.82 14.06 -9.00
CA TRP A 32 -10.75 15.45 -9.42
C TRP A 32 -10.74 16.40 -8.22
N GLY A 33 -9.77 17.31 -8.17
CA GLY A 33 -9.59 18.25 -7.08
C GLY A 33 -8.20 18.16 -6.43
N PRO A 34 -8.05 18.66 -5.19
CA PRO A 34 -6.78 18.62 -4.49
C PRO A 34 -6.27 17.19 -4.29
N LEU A 35 -5.07 16.91 -4.79
CA LEU A 35 -4.39 15.65 -4.55
C LEU A 35 -3.91 15.54 -3.09
N PRO A 36 -3.71 14.32 -2.57
CA PRO A 36 -2.96 14.13 -1.35
C PRO A 36 -1.58 14.79 -1.45
N THR A 37 -1.15 15.44 -0.38
CA THR A 37 0.19 16.00 -0.32
C THR A 37 1.21 14.85 -0.23
N SER A 38 2.43 15.11 -0.70
CA SER A 38 3.56 14.19 -0.50
C SER A 38 3.78 13.88 0.98
N HIS A 39 3.45 14.81 1.87
CA HIS A 39 3.48 14.61 3.31
C HIS A 39 2.51 13.51 3.77
N HIS A 40 1.24 13.55 3.34
CA HIS A 40 0.27 12.51 3.69
C HIS A 40 0.68 11.13 3.18
N LEU A 41 1.21 11.05 1.95
CA LEU A 41 1.73 9.80 1.40
C LEU A 41 2.94 9.28 2.18
N GLY A 42 3.85 10.17 2.58
CA GLY A 42 5.01 9.84 3.39
C GLY A 42 4.65 9.29 4.77
N GLU A 43 3.71 9.92 5.47
CA GLU A 43 3.22 9.45 6.78
C GLU A 43 2.59 8.05 6.66
N TYR A 44 1.77 7.83 5.63
CA TYR A 44 1.15 6.52 5.38
C TYR A 44 2.20 5.43 5.14
N LEU A 45 3.20 5.69 4.29
CA LEU A 45 4.21 4.70 3.88
C LEU A 45 5.29 4.44 4.94
N THR A 46 5.53 5.37 5.86
CA THR A 46 6.55 5.19 6.92
C THR A 46 6.08 4.30 8.07
N GLY A 47 4.82 3.84 8.07
CA GLY A 47 4.31 2.90 9.08
C GLY A 47 3.93 3.57 10.41
N GLY A 48 3.82 4.90 10.42
CA GLY A 48 3.38 5.69 11.59
C GLY A 48 1.87 5.80 11.72
N TYR A 49 1.41 6.36 12.85
CA TYR A 49 0.00 6.73 13.04
C TYR A 49 -0.35 7.88 12.09
N PHE A 50 -1.07 7.59 11.01
CA PHE A 50 -1.76 8.63 10.26
C PHE A 50 -2.88 9.20 11.15
N ARG A 51 -2.86 10.52 11.41
CA ARG A 51 -3.87 11.21 12.24
C ARG A 51 -5.16 11.57 11.49
N GLY A 52 -5.44 10.92 10.36
CA GLY A 52 -6.72 11.03 9.67
C GLY A 52 -7.61 9.82 9.95
N ASP A 53 -8.91 10.06 10.02
CA ASP A 53 -9.93 9.03 10.22
C ASP A 53 -10.22 8.31 8.88
N PRO A 54 -10.19 6.96 8.81
CA PRO A 54 -9.80 6.04 9.87
C PRO A 54 -8.29 5.80 9.94
N GLU A 55 -7.83 5.45 11.15
CA GLU A 55 -6.46 5.09 11.55
C GLU A 55 -5.98 3.81 10.82
N VAL A 56 -5.79 3.89 9.51
CA VAL A 56 -5.45 2.72 8.68
C VAL A 56 -3.98 2.76 8.30
N ARG A 57 -3.20 1.78 8.77
CA ARG A 57 -1.83 1.58 8.32
C ARG A 57 -1.84 0.82 7.01
N TRP A 58 -0.82 1.06 6.17
CA TRP A 58 -0.65 0.28 4.94
C TRP A 58 -0.58 -1.23 5.23
N SER A 59 0.03 -1.62 6.35
CA SER A 59 0.18 -3.00 6.78
C SER A 59 -1.12 -3.66 7.25
N ASP A 60 -2.14 -2.88 7.63
CA ASP A 60 -3.45 -3.41 8.00
C ASP A 60 -4.28 -3.83 6.79
N LEU A 61 -4.01 -3.23 5.63
CA LEU A 61 -4.74 -3.49 4.39
C LEU A 61 -4.13 -4.60 3.53
N VAL A 62 -2.94 -5.07 3.89
CA VAL A 62 -2.30 -6.21 3.24
C VAL A 62 -2.83 -7.50 3.89
N ALA A 63 -3.78 -8.15 3.23
CA ALA A 63 -4.39 -9.37 3.73
C ALA A 63 -3.53 -10.63 3.44
N ARG A 64 -3.28 -11.43 4.51
CA ARG A 64 -2.93 -12.87 4.54
C ARG A 64 -1.49 -13.32 4.21
N SER A 65 -0.52 -12.91 5.02
CA SER A 65 0.57 -13.84 5.38
C SER A 65 0.83 -13.79 6.89
N PRO A 66 0.42 -14.84 7.64
CA PRO A 66 0.69 -14.94 9.08
C PRO A 66 2.19 -14.89 9.44
N LYS A 67 3.07 -15.18 8.47
CA LYS A 67 4.53 -15.31 8.72
C LYS A 67 5.31 -14.02 8.45
N SER A 68 4.83 -13.13 7.56
CA SER A 68 5.53 -11.88 7.21
C SER A 68 4.77 -10.63 7.64
N GLY A 69 3.43 -10.69 7.74
CA GLY A 69 2.61 -9.50 8.00
C GLY A 69 2.57 -9.04 9.46
N LEU A 70 2.85 -9.91 10.45
CA LEU A 70 2.77 -9.55 11.87
C LEU A 70 4.08 -8.98 12.46
N ALA A 71 5.24 -9.47 12.00
CA ALA A 71 6.54 -9.04 12.54
C ALA A 71 7.00 -7.66 12.05
N HIS A 72 6.30 -7.09 11.05
CA HIS A 72 6.74 -5.89 10.35
C HIS A 72 5.66 -4.80 10.22
N LYS A 73 4.58 -4.89 11.00
CA LYS A 73 3.47 -3.92 10.96
C LYS A 73 3.88 -2.48 11.26
N GLU A 74 4.97 -2.32 12.01
CA GLU A 74 5.53 -1.04 12.44
C GLU A 74 6.65 -0.54 11.52
N LEU A 75 7.05 -1.33 10.51
CA LEU A 75 8.06 -0.89 9.55
C LEU A 75 7.42 -0.03 8.46
N GLY A 76 8.16 1.00 8.04
CA GLY A 76 7.87 1.68 6.79
C GLY A 76 7.94 0.69 5.62
N LEU A 77 7.10 0.90 4.62
CA LEU A 77 6.97 0.00 3.47
C LEU A 77 8.32 -0.26 2.78
N VAL A 78 9.17 0.76 2.64
CA VAL A 78 10.51 0.60 2.06
C VAL A 78 11.35 -0.41 2.84
N TRP A 79 11.41 -0.27 4.17
CA TRP A 79 12.15 -1.19 5.03
C TRP A 79 11.56 -2.59 5.02
N PHE A 80 10.23 -2.71 4.95
CA PHE A 80 9.58 -4.00 4.74
C PHE A 80 10.01 -4.64 3.42
N CYS A 81 9.97 -3.89 2.31
CA CYS A 81 10.36 -4.39 1.00
C CYS A 81 11.80 -4.89 0.98
N GLU A 82 12.73 -4.14 1.59
CA GLU A 82 14.13 -4.56 1.73
C GLU A 82 14.26 -5.85 2.57
N ALA A 83 13.66 -5.88 3.76
CA ALA A 83 13.73 -7.04 4.65
C ALA A 83 13.06 -8.29 4.06
N TYR A 84 11.98 -8.09 3.31
CA TYR A 84 11.27 -9.16 2.62
C TYR A 84 11.99 -9.58 1.34
N GLY A 85 12.97 -8.82 0.82
CA GLY A 85 13.68 -9.11 -0.41
C GLY A 85 12.81 -8.91 -1.66
N VAL A 86 12.01 -7.85 -1.67
CA VAL A 86 11.25 -7.40 -2.84
C VAL A 86 12.22 -7.00 -3.94
N GLU A 87 12.03 -7.55 -5.14
CA GLU A 87 12.85 -7.32 -6.31
C GLU A 87 12.20 -6.29 -7.26
N GLU A 88 10.88 -6.12 -7.20
CA GLU A 88 10.13 -5.21 -8.07
C GLU A 88 8.92 -4.60 -7.36
N ILE A 89 8.72 -3.30 -7.59
CA ILE A 89 7.55 -2.55 -7.15
C ILE A 89 6.85 -2.00 -8.39
N GLU A 90 5.65 -2.48 -8.68
CA GLU A 90 4.80 -2.01 -9.77
C GLU A 90 3.76 -1.01 -9.24
N LEU A 91 3.47 0.02 -10.04
CA LEU A 91 2.36 0.95 -9.79
C LEU A 91 1.17 0.55 -10.67
N TRP A 92 0.03 0.25 -10.05
CA TRP A 92 -1.20 -0.07 -10.76
C TRP A 92 -2.32 0.88 -10.34
N PHE A 93 -2.59 1.86 -11.18
CA PHE A 93 -3.62 2.88 -10.95
C PHE A 93 -4.46 3.06 -12.20
N ASP A 94 -5.75 3.37 -12.00
CA ASP A 94 -6.63 3.77 -13.08
C ASP A 94 -6.05 5.03 -13.77
N PRO A 95 -6.03 5.10 -15.10
CA PRO A 95 -5.45 6.23 -15.83
C PRO A 95 -6.31 7.51 -15.73
N SER A 96 -7.51 7.40 -15.17
CA SER A 96 -8.44 8.51 -14.98
C SER A 96 -8.80 8.65 -13.50
N PRO A 97 -8.99 9.88 -13.00
CA PRO A 97 -9.44 10.08 -11.64
C PRO A 97 -10.76 9.35 -11.37
N SER A 98 -10.94 8.86 -10.15
CA SER A 98 -12.24 8.32 -9.74
C SER A 98 -13.32 9.41 -9.80
N ASN A 99 -14.53 9.02 -10.20
CA ASN A 99 -15.73 9.88 -10.14
C ASN A 99 -16.22 10.10 -8.71
#